data_AF-A0A1C6V8B6-F1
#
_entry.id   AF-A0A1C6V8B6-F1
#
_cell.length_a   1.000
_cell.length_b   1.000
_cell.length_c   1.000
_cell.angle_alpha   90.00
_cell.angle_beta   90.00
_cell.angle_gamma   90.00
#
_symmetry.space_group_name_H-M   'P 1'
#
loop_
_entity.id
_entity.type
_entity.pdbx_description
1 polymer ?
#
loop_
_entity_poly.entity_id
_entity_poly.type
_entity_poly.pdbx_seq_one_letter_code
_entity_poly.pdbx_strand_id
1 'polypeptide(L)'
;MSRCTRIVVAVLVSGALVACGTDDPPEAATTPATGAATATATPGTSPSVAAASSPAGVGFPSVDQAVARYLADASGARYVGPCERAKPDPDAVCAIKVATVDDGEVYGVGAPASEVVGFLLLRRGADGWRVVDDHTPDGVDASTPPWMAGIA
;
A
#
# COMPACT_ATOMS: atom_id res chain seq x y z
N MET A 1 -10.63 -35.10 27.61
CA MET A 1 -9.83 -34.10 28.34
C MET A 1 -8.37 -34.27 27.95
N SER A 2 -7.82 -33.31 27.21
CA SER A 2 -6.38 -33.22 26.96
C SER A 2 -6.04 -31.75 26.76
N ARG A 3 -5.37 -31.16 27.76
CA ARG A 3 -4.88 -29.79 27.73
C ARG A 3 -3.40 -29.87 27.36
N CYS A 4 -3.06 -29.49 26.14
CA CYS A 4 -1.67 -29.34 25.71
C CYS A 4 -1.24 -27.90 25.94
N THR A 5 -0.37 -27.70 26.92
CA THR A 5 0.27 -26.42 27.26
C THR A 5 1.71 -26.49 26.79
N ARG A 6 2.16 -25.65 25.84
CA ARG A 6 3.60 -25.45 25.56
C ARG A 6 3.94 -24.00 25.18
N ILE A 7 4.41 -23.30 26.21
CA ILE A 7 5.63 -22.45 26.33
C ILE A 7 5.98 -21.52 25.16
N VAL A 8 5.88 -20.22 25.47
CA VAL A 8 6.42 -19.07 24.73
C VAL A 8 7.91 -18.90 25.08
N VAL A 9 8.78 -18.77 24.07
CA VAL A 9 10.15 -18.29 24.24
C VAL A 9 10.32 -17.05 23.37
N ALA A 10 10.38 -15.88 24.01
CA ALA A 10 10.74 -14.63 23.37
C ALA A 10 12.28 -14.53 23.29
N VAL A 11 12.81 -14.32 22.08
CA VAL A 11 14.23 -13.96 21.89
C VAL A 11 14.28 -12.54 21.32
N LEU A 12 14.59 -11.60 22.20
CA LEU A 12 14.98 -10.22 21.88
C LEU A 12 16.44 -10.23 21.44
N VAL A 13 16.73 -9.82 20.21
CA VAL A 13 18.08 -9.44 19.78
C VAL A 13 18.05 -7.98 19.35
N SER A 14 18.59 -7.13 20.23
CA SER A 14 18.95 -5.76 19.94
C SER A 14 20.29 -5.75 19.18
N GLY A 15 20.36 -4.97 18.09
CA GLY A 15 21.60 -4.70 17.38
C GLY A 15 21.65 -3.23 16.99
N ALA A 16 22.42 -2.44 17.75
CA ALA A 16 22.81 -1.08 17.40
C ALA A 16 24.15 -1.16 16.66
N LEU A 17 24.25 -0.53 15.49
CA LEU A 17 25.54 -0.15 14.91
C LEU A 17 25.46 1.28 14.37
N VAL A 18 26.32 2.08 15.00
CA VAL A 18 26.68 3.46 14.73
C VAL A 18 27.41 3.53 13.38
N ALA A 19 27.03 4.47 12.53
CA ALA A 19 27.91 5.00 11.49
C ALA A 19 27.92 6.52 11.58
N CYS A 20 29.03 7.01 12.13
CA CYS A 20 29.44 8.40 12.19
C CYS A 20 29.92 8.83 10.79
N GLY A 21 29.61 10.06 10.38
CA GLY A 21 30.09 10.64 9.11
C GLY A 21 29.65 12.09 8.97
N THR A 22 30.30 12.98 9.70
CA THR A 22 30.31 14.44 9.53
C THR A 22 31.05 14.83 8.26
N ASP A 23 30.48 15.71 7.42
CA ASP A 23 31.22 16.77 6.71
C ASP A 23 30.25 17.80 6.07
N ASP A 24 30.31 19.04 6.54
CA ASP A 24 29.85 20.30 5.93
C ASP A 24 31.05 21.24 6.15
N PRO A 25 31.57 22.05 5.18
CA PRO A 25 30.89 23.24 4.62
C PRO A 25 31.48 23.70 3.23
N PRO A 26 31.40 24.97 2.74
CA PRO A 26 30.57 26.14 3.07
C PRO A 26 29.80 26.77 1.87
N GLU A 27 28.98 27.77 2.21
CA GLU A 27 28.34 28.77 1.33
C GLU A 27 29.22 29.33 0.20
N ALA A 28 28.57 29.60 -0.94
CA ALA A 28 28.96 30.67 -1.85
C ALA A 28 27.79 31.65 -2.01
N ALA A 29 27.96 32.86 -1.48
CA ALA A 29 27.18 34.03 -1.83
C ALA A 29 27.68 34.62 -3.16
N THR A 30 26.79 35.16 -4.00
CA THR A 30 26.87 36.51 -4.66
C THR A 30 25.93 36.65 -5.88
N THR A 31 24.71 37.19 -5.64
CA THR A 31 23.98 38.28 -6.36
C THR A 31 23.60 38.18 -7.88
N PRO A 32 22.81 39.13 -8.48
CA PRO A 32 21.54 38.77 -9.15
C PRO A 32 21.52 39.14 -10.65
N ALA A 33 20.57 38.59 -11.42
CA ALA A 33 20.21 39.15 -12.72
C ALA A 33 18.69 39.29 -12.82
N THR A 34 18.25 40.53 -12.62
CA THR A 34 16.96 41.07 -12.97
C THR A 34 16.62 40.76 -14.43
N GLY A 35 15.54 40.00 -14.63
CA GLY A 35 14.84 39.85 -15.90
C GLY A 35 13.34 39.93 -15.61
N ALA A 36 12.83 41.15 -15.43
CA ALA A 36 11.41 41.39 -15.41
C ALA A 36 10.87 41.27 -16.85
N ALA A 37 10.00 40.29 -17.08
CA ALA A 37 9.01 40.35 -18.14
C ALA A 37 7.69 39.78 -17.61
N THR A 38 6.76 40.69 -17.42
CA THR A 38 5.39 40.52 -16.96
C THR A 38 4.61 39.64 -17.94
N ALA A 39 3.94 38.61 -17.43
CA ALA A 39 2.76 38.04 -18.08
C ALA A 39 1.73 37.67 -17.01
N THR A 40 0.64 38.44 -17.03
CA THR A 40 -0.57 38.35 -16.22
C THR A 40 -1.36 37.07 -16.52
N ALA A 41 -1.76 36.32 -15.48
CA ALA A 41 -3.12 35.77 -15.24
C ALA A 41 -3.10 34.49 -14.36
N THR A 42 -3.64 34.61 -13.14
CA THR A 42 -4.15 33.51 -12.28
C THR A 42 -5.51 33.00 -12.79
N PRO A 43 -6.13 31.94 -12.23
CA PRO A 43 -5.63 30.86 -11.37
C PRO A 43 -6.03 29.45 -11.87
N GLY A 44 -5.21 28.43 -11.60
CA GLY A 44 -5.54 27.04 -11.93
C GLY A 44 -4.86 26.09 -10.96
N THR A 45 -5.50 25.92 -9.80
CA THR A 45 -5.11 24.95 -8.77
C THR A 45 -5.26 23.54 -9.34
N SER A 46 -4.17 22.97 -9.88
CA SER A 46 -4.01 21.53 -9.91
C SER A 46 -3.10 21.16 -8.74
N PRO A 47 -3.57 20.47 -7.70
CA PRO A 47 -2.66 19.68 -6.91
C PRO A 47 -2.09 18.64 -7.88
N SER A 48 -0.84 18.84 -8.26
CA SER A 48 -0.01 17.78 -8.81
C SER A 48 0.12 16.74 -7.70
N VAL A 49 -0.89 15.89 -7.54
CA VAL A 49 -0.77 14.67 -6.78
C VAL A 49 0.22 13.86 -7.59
N ALA A 50 1.48 13.91 -7.18
CA ALA A 50 2.44 12.91 -7.54
C ALA A 50 1.78 11.59 -7.18
N ALA A 51 1.20 10.92 -8.18
CA ALA A 51 1.00 9.50 -8.10
C ALA A 51 2.36 8.98 -7.67
N ALA A 52 2.42 8.32 -6.52
CA ALA A 52 3.57 7.53 -6.15
C ALA A 52 3.60 6.35 -7.13
N SER A 53 3.92 6.64 -8.40
CA SER A 53 4.39 5.69 -9.37
C SER A 53 5.71 5.21 -8.79
N SER A 54 5.62 4.19 -7.94
CA SER A 54 6.77 3.35 -7.67
C SER A 54 7.36 3.00 -9.03
N PRO A 55 8.64 3.30 -9.29
CA PRO A 55 9.23 3.07 -10.59
C PRO A 55 8.95 1.61 -10.97
N ALA A 56 8.51 1.39 -12.21
CA ALA A 56 8.49 0.07 -12.81
C ALA A 56 9.95 -0.38 -12.95
N GLY A 57 10.55 -0.77 -11.83
CA GLY A 57 11.81 -1.48 -11.82
C GLY A 57 11.62 -2.79 -12.56
N VAL A 58 12.64 -3.21 -13.29
CA VAL A 58 12.78 -4.57 -13.86
C VAL A 58 12.75 -5.59 -12.71
N GLY A 59 11.54 -5.93 -12.25
CA GLY A 59 11.31 -6.75 -11.07
C GLY A 59 9.86 -7.21 -11.06
N PHE A 60 9.63 -8.35 -10.42
CA PHE A 60 8.30 -8.93 -10.30
C PHE A 60 7.34 -7.96 -9.55
N PRO A 61 6.05 -7.91 -9.91
CA PRO A 61 5.05 -7.06 -9.27
C PRO A 61 5.07 -7.21 -7.74
N SER A 62 5.14 -6.07 -7.06
CA SER A 62 4.89 -5.97 -5.63
C SER A 62 3.40 -6.18 -5.33
N VAL A 63 3.06 -6.39 -4.06
CA VAL A 63 1.67 -6.44 -3.59
C VAL A 63 0.89 -5.19 -4.05
N ASP A 64 1.43 -4.00 -3.82
CA ASP A 64 0.78 -2.74 -4.22
C ASP A 64 0.50 -2.69 -5.73
N GLN A 65 1.45 -3.16 -6.55
CA GLN A 65 1.26 -3.21 -8.01
C GLN A 65 0.20 -4.24 -8.41
N ALA A 66 0.14 -5.38 -7.73
CA ALA A 66 -0.86 -6.40 -7.98
C ALA A 66 -2.27 -5.91 -7.62
N VAL A 67 -2.43 -5.27 -6.45
CA VAL A 67 -3.72 -4.71 -6.01
C VAL A 67 -4.15 -3.56 -6.92
N ALA A 68 -3.23 -2.63 -7.25
CA ALA A 68 -3.54 -1.50 -8.13
C ALA A 68 -4.05 -1.96 -9.49
N ARG A 69 -3.38 -2.96 -10.09
CA ARG A 69 -3.80 -3.53 -11.38
C ARG A 69 -5.16 -4.20 -11.27
N TYR A 70 -5.35 -5.06 -10.27
CA TYR A 70 -6.60 -5.76 -10.06
C TYR A 70 -7.79 -4.80 -9.90
N LEU A 71 -7.66 -3.76 -9.07
CA LEU A 71 -8.74 -2.79 -8.83
C LEU A 71 -9.02 -1.92 -10.06
N ALA A 72 -7.98 -1.54 -10.80
CA ALA A 72 -8.16 -0.81 -12.06
C ALA A 72 -8.93 -1.66 -13.10
N ASP A 73 -8.61 -2.95 -13.20
CA ASP A 73 -9.24 -3.86 -14.16
C ASP A 73 -10.66 -4.27 -13.74
N ALA A 74 -10.89 -4.52 -12.45
CA ALA A 74 -12.15 -5.05 -11.94
C ALA A 74 -13.24 -3.98 -11.75
N SER A 75 -12.87 -2.78 -11.27
CA SER A 75 -13.84 -1.73 -10.91
C SER A 75 -13.46 -0.33 -11.39
N GLY A 76 -12.26 -0.15 -11.97
CA GLY A 76 -11.73 1.17 -12.30
C GLY A 76 -11.33 1.99 -11.06
N ALA A 77 -11.28 1.37 -9.88
CA ALA A 77 -11.02 2.08 -8.63
C ALA A 77 -9.57 2.55 -8.51
N ARG A 78 -9.38 3.73 -7.91
CA ARG A 78 -8.07 4.34 -7.71
C ARG A 78 -7.39 3.81 -6.46
N TYR A 79 -6.41 2.93 -6.62
CA TYR A 79 -5.61 2.45 -5.50
C TYR A 79 -4.61 3.51 -5.01
N VAL A 80 -4.60 3.78 -3.70
CA VAL A 80 -3.70 4.77 -3.07
C VAL A 80 -2.65 4.17 -2.15
N GLY A 81 -2.55 2.84 -2.10
CA GLY A 81 -1.57 2.13 -1.27
C GLY A 81 -2.15 1.58 0.03
N PRO A 82 -1.30 1.36 1.05
CA PRO A 82 -1.71 0.77 2.30
C PRO A 82 -2.54 1.72 3.15
N CYS A 83 -3.60 1.21 3.79
CA CYS A 83 -4.58 2.04 4.52
C CYS A 83 -3.97 2.85 5.67
N GLU A 84 -2.90 2.37 6.31
CA GLU A 84 -2.24 3.05 7.43
C GLU A 84 -1.50 4.34 7.00
N ARG A 85 -1.21 4.47 5.70
CA ARG A 85 -0.49 5.61 5.13
C ARG A 85 -1.35 6.45 4.18
N ALA A 86 -2.54 5.96 3.84
CA ALA A 86 -3.45 6.65 2.94
C ALA A 86 -4.09 7.87 3.62
N LYS A 87 -4.21 8.97 2.88
CA LYS A 87 -5.02 10.12 3.32
C LYS A 87 -6.50 9.80 3.13
N PRO A 88 -7.39 10.30 4.00
CA PRO A 88 -8.84 10.18 3.80
C PRO A 88 -9.25 10.70 2.42
N ASP A 89 -9.88 9.83 1.63
CA ASP A 89 -10.40 10.14 0.30
C ASP A 89 -11.49 9.10 -0.05
N PRO A 90 -12.76 9.50 -0.13
CA PRO A 90 -13.86 8.57 -0.40
C PRO A 90 -13.86 8.01 -1.84
N ASP A 91 -13.16 8.65 -2.77
CA ASP A 91 -13.08 8.24 -4.18
C ASP A 91 -11.85 7.34 -4.45
N ALA A 92 -11.12 6.95 -3.41
CA ALA A 92 -9.95 6.11 -3.47
C ALA A 92 -10.12 4.82 -2.68
N VAL A 93 -9.33 3.80 -3.02
CA VAL A 93 -9.27 2.52 -2.31
C VAL A 93 -7.87 2.31 -1.75
N CYS A 94 -7.79 1.90 -0.49
CA CYS A 94 -6.58 1.41 0.13
C CYS A 94 -6.71 -0.07 0.46
N ALA A 95 -5.60 -0.72 0.83
CA ALA A 95 -5.60 -2.10 1.28
C ALA A 95 -4.84 -2.25 2.60
N ILE A 96 -5.26 -3.20 3.44
CA ILE A 96 -4.59 -3.56 4.69
C ILE A 96 -4.47 -5.07 4.78
N LYS A 97 -3.29 -5.60 5.13
CA LYS A 97 -3.12 -7.03 5.34
C LYS A 97 -3.84 -7.44 6.62
N VAL A 98 -4.80 -8.36 6.51
CA VAL A 98 -5.60 -8.84 7.65
C VAL A 98 -5.22 -10.24 8.10
N ALA A 99 -4.76 -11.09 7.17
CA ALA A 99 -4.38 -12.46 7.50
C ALA A 99 -3.32 -13.02 6.54
N THR A 100 -2.78 -14.17 6.92
CA THR A 100 -2.01 -15.06 6.04
C THR A 100 -2.72 -16.42 6.10
N VAL A 101 -3.06 -16.98 4.94
CA VAL A 101 -3.78 -18.25 4.81
C VAL A 101 -3.07 -19.11 3.79
N ASP A 102 -2.69 -20.31 4.20
CA ASP A 102 -1.77 -21.18 3.47
C ASP A 102 -0.50 -20.40 3.06
N ASP A 103 -0.19 -20.40 1.76
CA ASP A 103 0.91 -19.65 1.12
C ASP A 103 0.46 -18.29 0.54
N GLY A 104 -0.67 -17.75 1.01
CA GLY A 104 -1.27 -16.50 0.55
C GLY A 104 -1.46 -15.47 1.65
N GLU A 105 -1.66 -14.23 1.22
CA GLU A 105 -1.96 -13.10 2.10
C GLU A 105 -3.34 -12.55 1.78
N VAL A 106 -4.13 -12.28 2.81
CA VAL A 106 -5.45 -11.67 2.65
C VAL A 106 -5.38 -10.21 3.01
N TYR A 107 -5.90 -9.39 2.10
CA TYR A 107 -5.97 -7.95 2.23
C TYR A 107 -7.42 -7.50 2.28
N GLY A 108 -7.80 -6.78 3.33
CA GLY A 108 -9.04 -6.01 3.34
C GLY A 108 -8.87 -4.76 2.47
N VAL A 109 -9.87 -4.45 1.67
CA VAL A 109 -9.91 -3.25 0.82
C VAL A 109 -11.11 -2.37 1.18
N GLY A 110 -10.92 -1.06 1.12
CA GLY A 110 -11.94 -0.07 1.43
C GLY A 110 -11.46 1.36 1.20
N ALA A 111 -12.35 2.32 1.42
CA ALA A 111 -11.96 3.72 1.38
C ALA A 111 -11.00 4.03 2.55
N PRO A 112 -9.96 4.85 2.34
CA PRO A 112 -9.10 5.32 3.42
C PRO A 112 -9.88 5.86 4.62
N ALA A 113 -9.50 5.43 5.83
CA ALA A 113 -10.16 5.76 7.09
C ALA A 113 -11.64 5.34 7.18
N SER A 114 -12.06 4.38 6.36
CA SER A 114 -13.40 3.77 6.40
C SER A 114 -13.31 2.27 6.71
N GLU A 115 -14.46 1.61 6.70
CA GLU A 115 -14.54 0.15 6.86
C GLU A 115 -14.02 -0.61 5.63
N VAL A 116 -13.66 -1.87 5.88
CA VAL A 116 -13.30 -2.83 4.83
C VAL A 116 -14.59 -3.29 4.16
N VAL A 117 -14.67 -3.10 2.84
CA VAL A 117 -15.86 -3.46 2.03
C VAL A 117 -15.62 -4.72 1.19
N GLY A 118 -14.39 -5.22 1.14
CA GLY A 118 -14.05 -6.44 0.43
C GLY A 118 -12.70 -7.00 0.85
N PHE A 119 -12.42 -8.22 0.39
CA PHE A 119 -11.19 -8.95 0.70
C PHE A 119 -10.55 -9.46 -0.59
N LEU A 120 -9.23 -9.36 -0.67
CA LEU A 120 -8.43 -9.90 -1.76
C LEU A 120 -7.49 -10.97 -1.21
N LEU A 121 -7.47 -12.15 -1.85
CA LEU A 121 -6.45 -13.16 -1.61
C LEU A 121 -5.31 -12.98 -2.61
N LEU A 122 -4.12 -12.71 -2.11
CA LEU A 122 -2.90 -12.58 -2.90
C LEU A 122 -1.98 -13.77 -2.69
N ARG A 123 -1.33 -14.21 -3.78
CA ARG A 123 -0.29 -15.25 -3.73
C ARG A 123 0.92 -14.82 -4.52
N ARG A 124 2.10 -15.20 -4.03
CA ARG A 124 3.37 -14.99 -4.72
C ARG A 124 3.64 -16.16 -5.66
N GLY A 125 3.76 -15.86 -6.95
CA GLY A 125 4.19 -16.80 -7.98
C GLY A 125 5.60 -16.53 -8.48
N ALA A 126 6.00 -17.28 -9.52
CA ALA A 126 7.24 -17.03 -10.25
C ALA A 126 7.27 -15.61 -10.83
N ASP A 127 6.11 -15.12 -11.29
CA ASP A 127 5.95 -13.79 -11.89
C ASP A 127 5.59 -12.70 -10.87
N GLY A 128 5.81 -12.92 -9.57
CA GLY A 128 5.49 -11.96 -8.50
C GLY A 128 4.14 -12.14 -7.86
N TRP A 129 3.69 -11.08 -7.18
CA TRP A 129 2.40 -11.08 -6.50
C TRP A 129 1.26 -10.94 -7.49
N ARG A 130 0.18 -11.67 -7.24
CA ARG A 130 -1.09 -11.55 -7.97
C ARG A 130 -2.25 -11.76 -7.02
N VAL A 131 -3.37 -11.08 -7.31
CA VAL A 131 -4.67 -11.42 -6.75
C VAL A 131 -5.13 -12.73 -7.39
N VAL A 132 -5.50 -13.72 -6.59
CA VAL A 132 -5.96 -15.03 -7.07
C VAL A 132 -7.43 -15.29 -6.80
N ASP A 133 -8.02 -14.55 -5.86
CA ASP A 133 -9.44 -14.61 -5.52
C ASP A 133 -9.86 -13.33 -4.79
N ASP A 134 -11.15 -13.03 -4.77
CA ASP A 134 -11.73 -11.88 -4.08
C ASP A 134 -13.07 -12.24 -3.42
N HIS A 135 -13.46 -11.46 -2.42
CA HIS A 135 -14.72 -11.64 -1.73
C HIS A 135 -15.32 -10.31 -1.28
N THR A 136 -16.58 -10.08 -1.65
CA THR A 136 -17.39 -8.96 -1.14
C THR A 136 -18.56 -9.55 -0.32
N PRO A 137 -18.61 -9.32 1.01
CA PRO A 137 -19.61 -9.94 1.88
C PRO A 137 -21.07 -9.65 1.49
N ASP A 138 -21.34 -8.45 0.97
CA ASP A 138 -22.67 -8.00 0.57
C ASP A 138 -22.96 -8.18 -0.94
N GLY A 139 -22.16 -9.01 -1.64
CA GLY A 139 -22.30 -9.27 -3.07
C GLY A 139 -23.51 -10.13 -3.44
N VAL A 140 -23.96 -10.04 -4.69
CA VAL A 140 -25.10 -10.80 -5.25
C VAL A 140 -24.94 -12.32 -5.20
N ASP A 141 -23.71 -12.82 -5.07
CA ASP A 141 -23.35 -14.24 -4.97
C ASP A 141 -22.51 -14.51 -3.70
N ALA A 142 -22.98 -14.07 -2.54
CA ALA A 142 -22.25 -14.12 -1.26
C ALA A 142 -22.10 -15.54 -0.66
N SER A 143 -21.56 -16.50 -1.41
CA SER A 143 -20.96 -17.68 -0.80
C SER A 143 -19.58 -17.30 -0.28
N THR A 144 -19.37 -17.41 1.03
CA THR A 144 -18.07 -17.15 1.66
C THR A 144 -17.03 -18.16 1.16
N PRO A 145 -15.92 -17.71 0.54
CA PRO A 145 -14.88 -18.62 0.07
C PRO A 145 -14.23 -19.39 1.22
N PRO A 146 -13.72 -20.61 0.99
CA PRO A 146 -13.14 -21.43 2.04
C PRO A 146 -11.91 -20.77 2.71
N TRP A 147 -11.15 -19.95 1.99
CA TRP A 147 -10.00 -19.23 2.53
C TRP A 147 -10.38 -18.09 3.49
N MET A 148 -11.65 -17.67 3.52
CA MET A 148 -12.17 -16.74 4.53
C MET A 148 -12.48 -17.42 5.87
N ALA A 149 -12.40 -18.75 5.95
CA ALA A 149 -12.60 -19.47 7.20
C ALA A 149 -11.52 -19.08 8.22
N GLY A 150 -11.93 -18.41 9.31
CA GLY A 150 -11.03 -17.99 10.38
C GLY A 150 -10.46 -16.57 10.24
N ILE A 151 -10.91 -15.82 9.25
CA ILE A 151 -10.65 -14.38 9.11
C ILE A 151 -11.84 -13.65 9.74
N ALA A 152 -11.77 -13.39 11.05
CA ALA A 152 -12.80 -12.71 11.84
C ALA A 152 -12.16 -11.75 12.85
#